data_AF-A0A6M3JQ42-F1
#
_entry.id   AF-A0A6M3JQ42-F1
#
_cell.length_a   1.000
_cell.length_b   1.000
_cell.length_c   1.000
_cell.angle_alpha   90.00
_cell.angle_beta   90.00
_cell.angle_gamma   90.00
#
_symmetry.space_group_name_H-M   'P 1'
#
loop_
_entity.id
_entity.type
_entity.pdbx_description
1 polymer ?
#
loop_
_entity_poly.entity_id
_entity_poly.type
_entity_poly.pdbx_seq_one_letter_code
_entity_poly.pdbx_strand_id
1 'polypeptide(L)' 'YIMKLNIEKIDAELKRIGKTWYWISVKLGTSWQKVRYWRDTKCLKGATPIAEIFNLDAKDLIK' A
#
# COMPACT_ATOMS: atom_id res chain seq x y z
N TYR A 1 -12.69 0.10 17.45
CA TYR A 1 -11.41 -0.19 16.77
C TYR A 1 -11.43 0.46 15.40
N ILE A 2 -10.57 1.45 15.14
CA ILE A 2 -10.50 2.11 13.82
C ILE A 2 -9.44 1.39 13.00
N MET A 3 -9.86 0.54 12.06
CA MET A 3 -8.97 -0.17 11.14
C MET A 3 -8.25 0.82 10.22
N LYS A 4 -6.93 0.69 10.06
CA LYS A 4 -6.11 1.55 9.20
C LYS A 4 -5.09 0.75 8.41
N LEU A 5 -4.61 1.34 7.31
CA LEU A 5 -3.51 0.76 6.53
C LEU A 5 -2.21 0.73 7.35
N ASN A 6 -1.55 -0.43 7.36
CA ASN A 6 -0.26 -0.65 8.02
C ASN A 6 0.90 -0.22 7.11
N ILE A 7 1.14 1.09 7.05
CA ILE A 7 2.17 1.71 6.21
C ILE A 7 3.56 1.12 6.47
N GLU A 8 3.90 0.83 7.72
CA GLU A 8 5.23 0.33 8.11
C GLU A 8 5.53 -1.05 7.47
N LYS A 9 4.52 -1.93 7.39
CA LYS A 9 4.68 -3.24 6.72
C LYS A 9 4.87 -3.07 5.22
N ILE A 10 4.13 -2.14 4.61
CA ILE A 10 4.25 -1.83 3.18
C ILE A 10 5.62 -1.22 2.87
N ASP A 11 6.11 -0.30 3.71
CA ASP A 11 7.44 0.29 3.59
C ASP A 11 8.55 -0.75 3.75
N ALA A 12 8.40 -1.69 4.69
CA ALA A 12 9.34 -2.80 4.86
C ALA A 12 9.41 -3.67 3.60
N GLU A 13 8.27 -4.05 3.03
CA GLU A 13 8.23 -4.82 1.78
C GLU A 13 8.84 -4.05 0.61
N LEU A 14 8.49 -2.77 0.46
CA LEU A 14 9.07 -1.89 -0.56
C LEU A 14 10.58 -1.79 -0.44
N LYS A 15 11.11 -1.64 0.77
CA LYS A 15 12.55 -1.61 1.05
C LYS A 15 13.20 -2.95 0.72
N ARG A 16 12.55 -4.08 1.04
CA ARG A 16 13.03 -5.44 0.74
C ARG A 16 13.21 -5.68 -0.75
N ILE A 17 12.31 -5.15 -1.58
CA ILE A 17 12.37 -5.29 -3.05
C ILE A 17 13.07 -4.11 -3.76
N GLY A 18 13.58 -3.13 -3.02
CA GLY A 18 14.22 -1.94 -3.58
C GLY A 18 13.29 -1.08 -4.44
N LYS A 19 12.00 -1.03 -4.09
CA LYS A 19 10.98 -0.23 -4.79
C LYS A 19 10.44 0.88 -3.90
N THR A 20 9.71 1.80 -4.50
CA THR A 20 9.08 2.94 -3.82
C THR A 20 7.57 2.89 -3.98
N TRP A 21 6.85 3.72 -3.22
CA TRP A 21 5.41 3.89 -3.41
C TRP A 21 5.05 4.38 -4.83
N TYR A 22 5.96 5.05 -5.53
CA TYR A 22 5.75 5.40 -6.94
C TYR A 22 5.66 4.16 -7.84
N TRP A 23 6.46 3.12 -7.54
CA TRP A 23 6.36 1.84 -8.24
C TRP A 23 5.00 1.18 -8.05
N ILE A 24 4.38 1.31 -6.87
CA ILE A 24 3.00 0.87 -6.62
C ILE A 24 2.02 1.59 -7.55
N SER A 25 2.13 2.93 -7.71
CA SER A 25 1.26 3.66 -8.63
C SER A 25 1.41 3.20 -10.08
N VAL A 26 2.64 2.92 -10.51
CA VAL A 26 2.92 2.40 -11.85
C VAL A 26 2.34 0.98 -12.03
N LYS A 27 2.50 0.10 -11.05
CA LYS A 27 1.95 -1.26 -11.08
C LYS A 27 0.42 -1.30 -11.11
N LEU A 28 -0.23 -0.38 -10.42
CA LEU A 28 -1.69 -0.25 -10.40
C LEU A 28 -2.26 0.51 -11.60
N GLY A 29 -1.40 1.09 -12.47
CA GLY A 29 -1.85 1.96 -13.55
C GLY A 29 -2.65 3.17 -13.05
N THR A 30 -2.30 3.71 -11.87
CA THR A 30 -3.03 4.81 -11.24
C THR A 30 -2.13 6.01 -10.94
N SER A 31 -2.72 7.16 -10.64
CA SER A 31 -1.93 8.37 -10.32
C SER A 31 -1.18 8.21 -9.00
N TRP A 32 0.07 8.69 -8.97
CA TRP A 32 0.88 8.83 -7.75
C TRP A 32 0.12 9.54 -6.63
N GLN A 33 -0.68 10.56 -6.95
CA GLN A 33 -1.45 11.33 -5.97
C GLN A 33 -2.45 10.45 -5.22
N LYS A 34 -3.06 9.47 -5.89
CA LYS A 34 -4.03 8.54 -5.30
C LYS A 34 -3.35 7.58 -4.32
N VAL A 35 -2.19 7.05 -4.71
CA VAL A 35 -1.38 6.17 -3.84
C VAL A 35 -0.83 6.94 -2.65
N ARG A 36 -0.34 8.16 -2.87
CA ARG A 36 0.07 9.08 -1.81
C ARG A 36 -1.08 9.37 -0.84
N TYR A 37 -2.28 9.62 -1.35
CA TYR A 37 -3.46 9.80 -0.50
C TYR A 37 -3.71 8.58 0.39
N TRP A 38 -3.66 7.35 -0.15
CA TRP A 38 -3.82 6.14 0.66
C TRP A 38 -2.76 6.01 1.75
N ARG A 39 -1.50 6.33 1.43
CA ARG A 39 -0.40 6.32 2.37
C ARG A 39 -0.58 7.35 3.48
N ASP A 40 -0.82 8.61 3.11
CA ASP A 40 -0.85 9.75 4.04
C ASP A 40 -2.12 9.69 4.94
N THR A 41 -3.25 9.21 4.41
CA THR A 41 -4.50 9.06 5.17
C THR A 41 -4.70 7.66 5.80
N LYS A 42 -3.78 6.72 5.56
CA LYS A 42 -3.89 5.31 5.96
C LYS A 42 -5.21 4.66 5.51
N CYS A 43 -5.63 4.97 4.27
CA CYS A 43 -6.93 4.58 3.74
C CYS A 43 -7.01 3.07 3.43
N LEU A 44 -8.01 2.39 3.98
CA LEU A 44 -8.26 0.97 3.73
C LEU A 44 -8.54 0.63 2.26
N LYS A 45 -9.05 1.59 1.47
CA LYS A 45 -9.27 1.39 0.03
C LYS A 45 -7.98 1.09 -0.74
N GLY A 46 -6.83 1.45 -0.19
CA GLY A 46 -5.53 1.10 -0.74
C GLY A 46 -5.05 -0.30 -0.36
N ALA A 47 -5.64 -0.94 0.67
CA ALA A 47 -5.18 -2.24 1.16
C ALA A 47 -5.28 -3.34 0.11
N THR A 48 -6.47 -3.51 -0.47
CA THR A 48 -6.73 -4.52 -1.50
C THR A 48 -5.81 -4.40 -2.71
N PRO A 49 -5.73 -3.24 -3.42
CA PRO A 49 -4.88 -3.14 -4.60
C PRO A 49 -3.39 -3.27 -4.26
N ILE A 50 -2.94 -2.79 -3.09
CA ILE A 50 -1.54 -2.96 -2.69
C ILE A 50 -1.24 -4.43 -2.37
N ALA A 51 -2.15 -5.11 -1.68
CA ALA A 51 -2.02 -6.52 -1.35
C ALA A 51 -1.93 -7.40 -2.62
N GLU A 52 -2.70 -7.09 -3.66
CA GLU A 52 -2.61 -7.76 -4.96
C GLU A 52 -1.22 -7.65 -5.61
N ILE A 53 -0.56 -6.48 -5.50
CA ILE A 53 0.80 -6.29 -6.05
C ILE A 53 1.83 -7.17 -5.34
N PHE A 54 1.69 -7.29 -4.02
CA PHE A 54 2.62 -8.06 -3.19
C PHE A 54 2.23 -9.54 -3.05
N ASN A 55 1.09 -9.95 -3.63
CA ASN A 55 0.51 -11.28 -3.47
C ASN A 55 0.32 -11.64 -1.98
N LEU A 56 -0.19 -10.67 -1.21
CA LEU A 56 -0.49 -10.77 0.23
C LEU A 56 -2.01 -10.69 0.45
N ASP A 57 -2.46 -11.07 1.64
CA ASP A 57 -3.85 -10.82 2.04
C ASP A 57 -4.03 -9.34 2.45
N ALA A 58 -5.17 -8.73 2.12
CA ALA A 58 -5.42 -7.35 2.50
C ALA A 58 -5.47 -7.16 4.03
N LYS A 59 -5.88 -8.18 4.80
CA LYS A 59 -5.91 -8.15 6.26
C LYS A 59 -4.52 -8.06 6.86
N ASP A 60 -3.52 -8.64 6.20
CA ASP A 60 -2.12 -8.53 6.60
C ASP A 60 -1.60 -7.09 6.57
N LEU A 61 -2.22 -6.24 5.75
CA LEU A 61 -1.89 -4.82 5.60
C LEU A 61 -2.78 -3.90 6.43
N ILE A 62 -3.65 -4.44 7.30
CA ILE A 62 -4.55 -3.67 8.16
C ILE A 62 -4.13 -3.84 9.62
N LYS A 63 -4.14 -2.74 10.39
CA LYS A 63 -3.93 -2.75 11.85
C LYS A 63 -4.83 -1.77 12.58
#